data_AF-A0A7J8TH43-F1
#
_entry.id   AF-A0A7J8TH43-F1
#
_cell.length_a   1.000
_cell.length_b   1.000
_cell.length_c   1.000
_cell.angle_alpha   90.00
_cell.angle_beta   90.00
_cell.angle_gamma   90.00
#
_symmetry.space_group_name_H-M   'P 1'
#
loop_
_entity.id
_entity.type
_entity.pdbx_description
1 polymer ?
#
loop_
_entity_poly.entity_id
_entity_poly.type
_entity_poly.pdbx_seq_one_letter_code
_entity_poly.pdbx_strand_id
1 'polypeptide(L)'
;MKRLAVGPMTTPKYNKWWVKRINDNIPKPSQGNSQSIEEYLRVVPFELEIIRQDFKRRNVELEKKIEQMEEEMNLRLDMDVQKLEAEKLRKGKNK
;
A
#
# COMPACT_ATOMS: atom_id res chain seq x y z
N MET A 1 10.42 48.11 15.68
CA MET A 1 9.62 46.98 16.21
C MET A 1 10.15 46.63 17.60
N LYS A 2 9.29 46.63 18.62
CA LYS A 2 9.66 46.30 20.01
C LYS A 2 10.02 44.80 20.06
N ARG A 3 11.22 44.47 20.53
CA ARG A 3 11.63 43.07 20.77
C ARG A 3 10.79 42.54 21.93
N LEU A 4 9.89 41.60 21.67
CA LEU A 4 9.25 40.80 22.71
C LEU A 4 10.35 39.94 23.35
N ALA A 5 10.71 40.26 24.59
CA ALA A 5 11.60 39.41 25.38
C ALA A 5 10.84 38.12 25.73
N VAL A 6 11.07 37.07 24.94
CA VAL A 6 10.64 35.72 25.28
C VAL A 6 11.56 35.26 26.41
N GLY A 7 11.08 35.35 27.66
CA GLY A 7 11.77 34.76 28.80
C GLY A 7 12.02 33.27 28.56
N PRO A 8 13.07 32.68 29.18
CA PRO A 8 13.35 31.26 29.02
C PRO A 8 12.10 30.47 29.44
N MET A 9 11.48 29.77 28.49
CA MET A 9 10.37 28.87 28.73
C MET A 9 10.89 27.60 29.41
N THR A 10 11.56 27.75 30.54
CA THR A 10 12.01 26.65 31.40
C THR A 10 10.86 26.24 32.28
N THR A 11 9.85 25.57 31.71
CA THR A 11 9.00 24.69 32.50
C THR A 11 9.85 23.47 32.85
N PRO A 12 10.34 23.31 34.10
CA PRO A 12 11.28 22.23 34.44
C PRO A 12 10.64 20.86 34.26
N LYS A 13 9.30 20.81 34.30
CA LYS A 13 8.50 19.63 33.96
C LYS A 13 8.66 19.20 32.50
N TYR A 14 8.76 20.14 31.54
CA TYR A 14 8.96 19.80 30.13
C TYR A 14 10.33 19.17 29.91
N ASN A 15 11.39 19.77 30.46
CA ASN A 15 12.75 19.21 30.35
C ASN A 15 12.87 17.85 31.04
N LYS A 16 12.27 17.67 32.22
CA LYS A 16 12.21 16.35 32.88
C LYS A 16 11.41 15.33 32.08
N TRP A 17 10.32 15.75 31.43
CA TRP A 17 9.52 14.91 30.52
C TRP A 17 10.31 14.54 29.26
N TRP A 18 11.10 15.47 28.71
CA TRP A 18 11.96 15.26 27.54
C TRP A 18 13.12 14.30 27.82
N VAL A 19 13.84 14.49 28.93
CA VAL A 19 14.92 13.61 29.38
C VAL A 19 14.42 12.18 29.65
N LYS A 20 13.14 12.03 30.03
CA LYS A 20 12.51 10.72 30.24
C LYS A 20 12.03 10.06 28.93
N ARG A 21 11.87 10.84 27.84
CA ARG A 21 11.64 10.34 26.47
C ARG A 21 12.97 10.12 25.73
N ILE A 22 13.93 9.44 26.35
CA ILE A 22 14.92 8.68 25.56
C ILE A 22 14.10 7.65 24.78
N ASN A 23 13.61 8.09 23.62
CA ASN A 23 12.78 7.31 22.74
C ASN A 23 13.78 6.53 21.89
N ASP A 24 14.08 5.30 22.30
CA ASP A 24 14.97 4.39 21.57
C ASP A 24 14.47 4.10 20.13
N ASN A 25 13.26 4.54 19.78
CA ASN A 25 12.66 4.43 18.46
C ASN A 25 13.04 5.55 17.48
N ILE A 26 13.72 6.63 17.92
CA ILE A 26 14.27 7.63 17.01
C ILE A 26 15.78 7.34 16.91
N PRO A 27 16.26 6.74 15.82
CA PRO A 27 17.68 6.54 15.65
C PRO A 27 18.36 7.91 15.74
N LYS A 28 19.21 8.06 16.75
CA LYS A 28 20.15 9.18 16.82
C LYS A 28 20.91 9.17 15.49
N PRO A 29 20.89 10.24 14.68
CA PRO A 29 21.57 10.22 13.40
C PRO A 29 23.04 9.89 13.68
N SER A 30 23.46 8.70 13.26
CA SER A 30 24.85 8.28 13.41
C SER A 30 25.69 9.29 12.67
N GLN A 31 26.54 9.99 13.40
CA GLN A 31 27.46 11.00 12.87
C GLN A 31 28.47 10.42 11.85
N GLY A 32 28.36 9.13 11.49
CA GLY A 32 29.17 8.42 10.51
C GLY A 32 28.53 8.23 9.13
N ASN A 33 27.32 8.75 8.90
CA ASN A 33 26.65 8.65 7.59
C ASN A 33 26.41 10.08 7.11
N SER A 34 27.43 10.69 6.48
CA SER A 34 27.43 12.09 6.05
C SER A 34 26.51 12.38 4.86
N GLN A 35 25.35 11.72 4.77
CA GLN A 35 24.28 12.17 3.90
C GLN A 35 23.50 13.24 4.65
N SER A 36 23.42 14.42 4.06
CA SER A 36 22.58 15.49 4.61
C SER A 36 21.13 14.98 4.71
N ILE A 37 20.37 15.44 5.71
CA ILE A 37 18.93 15.13 5.82
C ILE A 37 18.22 15.43 4.50
N GLU A 38 18.67 16.44 3.75
CA GLU A 38 18.16 16.79 2.43
C GLU A 38 18.38 15.68 1.38
N GLU A 39 19.52 15.01 1.39
CA GLU A 39 19.81 13.88 0.49
C GLU A 39 18.94 12.67 0.82
N TYR A 40 18.79 12.34 2.12
CA TYR A 40 17.88 11.28 2.57
C TYR A 40 16.42 11.59 2.17
N LEU A 41 15.98 12.84 2.35
CA LEU A 41 14.66 13.31 1.94
C LEU A 41 14.48 13.40 0.41
N ARG A 42 15.54 13.34 -0.40
CA ARG A 42 15.46 13.23 -1.86
C ARG A 42 15.43 11.78 -2.33
N VAL A 43 16.14 10.88 -1.64
CA VAL A 43 16.17 9.43 -1.95
C VAL A 43 14.86 8.74 -1.56
N VAL A 44 14.28 9.09 -0.39
CA VAL A 44 13.03 8.47 0.10
C VAL A 44 11.84 8.67 -0.87
N PRO A 45 11.59 9.86 -1.43
CA PRO A 45 10.58 10.03 -2.48
C PRO A 45 10.82 9.17 -3.73
N PHE A 46 12.07 8.95 -4.12
CA PHE A 46 12.42 8.17 -5.30
C PHE A 46 12.14 6.67 -5.13
N GLU A 47 12.48 6.10 -3.97
CA GLU A 47 12.17 4.70 -3.66
C GLU A 47 10.65 4.47 -3.60
N LEU A 48 9.90 5.41 -3.02
CA LEU A 48 8.44 5.35 -2.99
C LEU A 48 7.81 5.48 -4.38
N GLU A 49 8.38 6.30 -5.27
CA GLU A 49 7.97 6.42 -6.66
C GLU A 49 8.13 5.08 -7.40
N ILE A 50 9.25 4.37 -7.21
CA ILE A 50 9.50 3.05 -7.80
C ILE A 50 8.48 2.03 -7.28
N ILE A 51 8.29 1.94 -5.96
CA ILE A 51 7.32 1.02 -5.35
C ILE A 51 5.90 1.31 -5.87
N ARG A 52 5.53 2.59 -6.02
CA ARG A 52 4.24 3.00 -6.56
C ARG A 52 4.05 2.54 -8.02
N GLN A 53 5.08 2.68 -8.86
CA GLN A 53 5.02 2.22 -10.25
C GLN A 53 4.91 0.70 -10.34
N ASP A 54 5.67 -0.03 -9.52
CA ASP A 54 5.59 -1.48 -9.42
C ASP A 54 4.20 -1.96 -8.99
N PHE A 55 3.60 -1.26 -8.03
CA PHE A 55 2.24 -1.57 -7.58
C PHE A 55 1.22 -1.35 -8.69
N LYS A 56 1.32 -0.24 -9.43
CA LYS A 56 0.47 0.02 -10.60
C LYS A 56 0.61 -1.10 -11.65
N ARG A 57 1.83 -1.54 -11.96
CA ARG A 57 2.06 -2.63 -12.92
C ARG A 57 1.41 -3.94 -12.47
N ARG A 58 1.59 -4.32 -11.20
CA ARG A 58 0.99 -5.55 -10.64
C ARG A 58 -0.54 -5.48 -10.64
N ASN A 59 -1.13 -4.32 -10.35
CA ASN A 59 -2.59 -4.16 -10.39
C ASN A 59 -3.15 -4.41 -11.79
N VAL A 60 -2.53 -3.87 -12.84
CA VAL A 60 -2.96 -4.13 -14.23
C VAL A 60 -2.86 -5.61 -14.58
N GLU A 61 -1.80 -6.30 -14.15
CA GLU A 61 -1.66 -7.74 -14.37
C GLU A 61 -2.74 -8.54 -13.64
N LEU A 62 -3.10 -8.14 -12.42
CA LEU A 62 -4.16 -8.76 -11.63
C LEU A 62 -5.53 -8.52 -12.22
N GLU A 63 -5.84 -7.30 -12.67
CA GLU A 63 -7.10 -6.98 -13.38
C GLU A 63 -7.28 -7.88 -14.61
N LYS A 64 -6.23 -8.03 -15.43
CA LYS A 64 -6.26 -8.92 -16.60
C LYS A 64 -6.48 -10.39 -16.21
N LYS A 65 -5.87 -10.86 -15.12
CA LYS A 65 -6.08 -12.23 -14.62
C LYS A 65 -7.51 -12.45 -14.12
N ILE A 66 -8.11 -11.44 -13.50
CA ILE A 66 -9.51 -11.49 -13.05
C ILE A 66 -10.45 -11.59 -14.25
N GLU A 67 -10.26 -10.72 -15.26
CA GLU A 67 -11.05 -10.74 -16.50
C GLU A 67 -11.00 -12.11 -17.18
N GLN A 68 -9.79 -12.70 -17.34
CA GLN A 68 -9.63 -14.04 -17.89
C GLN A 68 -10.37 -15.12 -17.10
N MET A 69 -10.34 -15.05 -15.76
CA MET A 69 -11.05 -16.02 -14.93
C MET A 69 -12.57 -15.86 -15.04
N GLU A 70 -13.08 -14.62 -15.14
CA GLU A 70 -14.50 -14.35 -15.34
C GLU A 70 -15.00 -14.88 -16.69
N GLU A 71 -14.23 -14.69 -17.77
CA GLU A 71 -14.52 -15.27 -19.08
C GLU A 71 -14.57 -16.81 -19.04
N GLU A 72 -13.56 -17.44 -18.44
CA GLU A 72 -13.51 -18.90 -18.27
C GLU A 72 -14.70 -19.44 -17.46
N MET A 73 -15.11 -18.71 -16.41
CA MET A 73 -16.28 -19.08 -15.62
C MET A 73 -17.57 -19.00 -16.45
N ASN A 74 -17.74 -17.93 -17.23
CA ASN A 74 -18.91 -17.75 -18.09
C ASN A 74 -19.02 -18.87 -19.13
N LEU A 75 -17.91 -19.23 -19.79
CA LEU A 75 -17.89 -20.33 -20.76
C LEU A 75 -18.26 -21.67 -20.13
N ARG A 76 -17.80 -21.95 -18.91
CA ARG A 76 -18.18 -23.17 -18.18
C ARG A 76 -19.68 -23.21 -17.87
N LEU A 77 -20.25 -22.09 -17.43
CA LEU A 77 -21.68 -21.98 -17.18
C LEU A 77 -22.49 -22.22 -18.46
N ASP A 78 -22.07 -21.66 -19.59
CA ASP A 78 -22.73 -21.88 -20.88
C ASP A 78 -22.71 -23.35 -21.31
N MET A 79 -21.57 -24.03 -21.14
CA MET A 79 -21.48 -25.47 -21.41
C MET A 79 -22.44 -26.29 -20.52
N ASP A 80 -22.52 -25.96 -19.23
CA ASP A 80 -23.42 -26.65 -18.30
C ASP A 80 -24.90 -26.43 -18.65
N VAL A 81 -25.25 -25.22 -19.10
CA VAL A 81 -26.61 -24.90 -19.60
C VAL A 81 -26.92 -25.72 -20.85
N GLN A 82 -26.03 -25.76 -21.84
CA GLN A 82 -26.22 -26.55 -23.06
C GLN A 82 -26.37 -28.04 -22.75
N LYS A 83 -25.57 -28.56 -21.82
CA LYS A 83 -25.64 -29.96 -21.37
C LYS A 83 -26.99 -30.28 -20.74
N LEU A 84 -27.49 -29.40 -19.88
CA LEU A 84 -28.79 -29.54 -19.23
C LEU A 84 -29.94 -29.50 -20.26
N GLU A 85 -29.85 -28.63 -21.27
CA GLU A 85 -30.84 -28.54 -22.33
C GLU A 85 -30.86 -29.81 -23.22
N ALA A 86 -29.68 -30.31 -23.59
CA ALA A 86 -29.54 -31.56 -24.34
C ALA A 86 -30.09 -32.78 -23.57
N GLU A 87 -29.89 -32.83 -22.25
CA GLU A 87 -30.43 -33.88 -21.40
C GLU A 87 -31.97 -33.83 -21.33
N LYS A 88 -32.55 -32.63 -21.18
CA LYS A 88 -34.01 -32.43 -21.22
C LYS A 88 -34.60 -32.88 -22.55
N LEU A 89 -33.96 -32.54 -23.67
CA LEU A 89 -34.38 -32.97 -25.01
C LEU A 89 -34.35 -34.50 -25.18
N ARG A 90 -33.30 -35.18 -24.67
CA ARG A 90 -33.25 -36.66 -24.69
C ARG A 90 -34.35 -37.29 -23.86
N LYS A 91 -34.62 -36.76 -22.66
CA LYS A 91 -35.67 -37.28 -21.77
C LYS A 91 -37.08 -37.05 -22.34
N GLY A 92 -37.32 -35.93 -23.02
CA GLY A 92 -38.60 -35.63 -23.67
C GLY A 92 -38.90 -36.48 -24.91
N LYS A 93 -37.87 -36.93 -25.64
CA LYS A 93 -38.02 -37.79 -26.84
C LYS A 93 -38.32 -39.27 -26.55
N ASN A 94 -38.18 -39.71 -25.29
CA ASN A 94 -38.42 -41.10 -24.87
C ASN A 94 -39.83 -41.31 -24.28
N LYS A 95 -40.79 -40.43 -24.60
CA LYS A 95 -42.16 -40.46 -24.07
C LYS A 95 -43.17 -40.63 -25.20
#